data_AF-A0A445D804-F1
#
_entry.id   AF-A0A445D804-F1
#
_cell.length_a   1.000
_cell.length_b   1.000
_cell.length_c   1.000
_cell.angle_alpha   90.00
_cell.angle_beta   90.00
_cell.angle_gamma   90.00
#
_symmetry.space_group_name_H-M   'P 1'
#
loop_
_entity.id
_entity.type
_entity.pdbx_description
1 polymer ?
#
loop_
_entity_poly.entity_id
_entity_poly.type
_entity_poly.pdbx_seq_one_letter_code
_entity_poly.pdbx_strand_id
1 'polypeptide(L)'
;MLGVLMQRSWVILNAIALLLSFLYVLACQLPRLIGETASIAKVVGVFALWMLPQLFAYSMNFPIQKFLQAQSKIMVMAWISAGVLVAHAVLSWVLMLKLRCRDA
;
A
#
# COMPACT_ATOMS: atom_id res chain seq x y z
N MET A 1 4.52 -24.94 13.73
CA MET A 1 3.34 -24.46 12.98
C MET A 1 3.55 -23.03 12.49
N LEU A 2 4.26 -22.83 11.38
CA LEU A 2 4.61 -21.48 10.89
C LEU A 2 3.40 -20.71 10.34
N GLY A 3 2.38 -21.41 9.81
CA GLY A 3 1.16 -20.79 9.27
C GLY A 3 0.29 -20.12 10.34
N VAL A 4 0.22 -20.69 11.55
CA VAL A 4 -0.51 -20.07 12.68
C VAL A 4 0.18 -18.78 13.13
N LEU A 5 1.52 -18.73 13.09
CA LEU A 5 2.26 -17.49 13.38
C LEU A 5 1.95 -16.40 12.35
N MET A 6 1.90 -16.76 11.05
CA MET A 6 1.50 -15.84 9.99
C MET A 6 0.10 -15.26 10.23
N GLN A 7 -0.87 -16.11 10.56
CA GLN A 7 -2.24 -15.69 10.87
C GLN A 7 -2.30 -14.77 12.10
N ARG A 8 -1.56 -15.08 13.17
CA ARG A 8 -1.45 -14.21 14.36
C ARG A 8 -0.84 -12.86 14.00
N SER A 9 0.21 -12.84 13.17
CA SER A 9 0.80 -11.60 12.65
C SER A 9 -0.20 -10.80 11.81
N TRP A 10 -1.06 -11.43 10.99
CA TRP A 10 -2.10 -10.70 10.28
C TRP A 10 -3.04 -9.97 11.21
N VAL A 11 -3.50 -10.60 12.30
CA VAL A 11 -4.39 -9.95 13.28
C VAL A 11 -3.71 -8.71 13.87
N ILE A 12 -2.45 -8.84 14.30
CA ILE A 12 -1.69 -7.74 14.90
C ILE A 12 -1.45 -6.61 13.89
N LEU A 13 -0.99 -6.93 12.67
CA LEU A 13 -0.67 -5.92 11.67
C LEU A 13 -1.92 -5.23 11.13
N ASN A 14 -3.06 -5.93 11.01
CA ASN A 14 -4.33 -5.28 10.63
C ASN A 14 -4.85 -4.36 11.75
N ALA A 15 -4.69 -4.74 13.02
CA ALA A 15 -5.04 -3.86 14.13
C ALA A 15 -4.18 -2.59 14.15
N ILE A 16 -2.87 -2.71 13.89
CA ILE A 16 -1.98 -1.55 13.75
C ILE A 16 -2.32 -0.72 12.51
N ALA A 17 -2.63 -1.35 11.37
CA ALA A 17 -3.08 -0.66 10.16
C ALA A 17 -4.38 0.13 10.41
N LEU A 18 -5.32 -0.43 11.18
CA LEU A 18 -6.54 0.25 11.59
C LEU A 18 -6.20 1.48 12.45
N LEU A 19 -5.30 1.37 13.42
CA LEU A 19 -4.86 2.53 14.21
C LEU A 19 -4.15 3.60 13.34
N LEU A 20 -3.32 3.18 12.40
CA LEU A 20 -2.62 4.08 11.48
C LEU A 20 -3.59 4.75 10.49
N SER A 21 -4.72 4.12 10.17
CA SER A 21 -5.73 4.71 9.27
C SER A 21 -6.25 6.06 9.77
N PHE A 22 -6.30 6.28 11.09
CA PHE A 22 -6.65 7.58 11.66
C PHE A 22 -5.65 8.68 11.25
N LEU A 23 -4.35 8.37 11.18
CA LEU A 23 -3.34 9.32 10.70
C LEU A 23 -3.53 9.65 9.22
N TYR A 24 -3.96 8.67 8.42
CA TYR A 24 -4.25 8.87 7.00
C TYR A 24 -5.48 9.78 6.79
N VAL A 25 -6.50 9.65 7.64
CA VAL A 25 -7.68 10.55 7.63
C VAL A 25 -7.30 11.97 8.07
N LEU A 26 -6.36 12.10 9.01
CA LEU A 26 -5.86 13.39 9.50
C LEU A 26 -4.71 13.98 8.65
N ALA A 27 -4.36 13.34 7.54
CA ALA A 27 -3.18 13.68 6.73
C ALA A 27 -3.26 15.08 6.08
N CYS A 28 -4.41 15.74 6.03
CA CYS A 28 -4.50 17.14 5.60
C CYS A 28 -4.04 18.12 6.70
N GLN A 29 -4.22 17.76 7.98
CA GLN A 29 -3.90 18.65 9.09
C GLN A 29 -2.42 18.59 9.48
N LEU A 30 -1.81 17.40 9.42
CA LEU A 30 -0.40 17.20 9.73
C LEU A 30 0.56 18.08 8.91
N PRO A 31 0.47 18.16 7.57
CA PRO A 31 1.35 19.01 6.76
C PRO A 31 1.17 20.50 7.08
N ARG A 32 -0.07 20.94 7.37
CA ARG A 32 -0.31 22.34 7.78
C ARG A 32 0.38 22.69 9.09
N LEU A 33 0.42 21.75 10.04
CA LEU A 33 1.16 21.89 11.30
C LEU A 33 2.68 22.01 11.08
N ILE A 34 3.21 21.39 10.02
CA ILE A 34 4.62 21.44 9.63
C ILE A 34 4.97 22.73 8.85
N GLY A 35 3.96 23.55 8.49
CA GLY A 35 4.14 24.80 7.76
C GLY A 35 3.89 24.70 6.25
N GLU A 36 3.36 23.58 5.76
CA GLU A 36 3.02 23.41 4.34
C GLU A 36 1.81 24.28 3.94
N THR A 37 1.82 24.70 2.66
CA THR A 37 0.72 25.50 2.10
C THR A 37 -0.61 24.74 2.08
N ALA A 38 -1.72 25.47 2.17
CA ALA A 38 -3.05 24.87 2.20
C ALA A 38 -3.37 24.04 0.93
N SER A 39 -2.79 24.38 -0.22
CA SER A 39 -2.95 23.64 -1.48
C SER A 39 -2.22 22.30 -1.45
N ILE A 40 -0.95 22.29 -1.01
CA ILE A 40 -0.15 21.06 -0.85
C ILE A 40 -0.80 20.13 0.16
N ALA A 41 -1.19 20.66 1.33
CA ALA A 41 -1.84 19.89 2.37
C ALA A 41 -3.14 19.21 1.90
N LYS A 42 -3.92 19.88 1.04
CA LYS A 42 -5.14 19.30 0.45
C LYS A 42 -4.83 18.12 -0.46
N VAL A 43 -3.81 18.25 -1.33
CA VAL A 43 -3.39 17.16 -2.24
C VAL A 43 -2.87 15.96 -1.43
N VAL A 44 -2.04 16.21 -0.41
CA VAL A 44 -1.54 15.17 0.49
C VAL A 44 -2.67 14.45 1.22
N GLY A 45 -3.65 15.19 1.74
CA GLY A 45 -4.81 14.61 2.41
C GLY A 45 -5.63 13.69 1.49
N VAL A 46 -5.91 14.14 0.27
CA VAL A 46 -6.61 13.30 -0.73
C VAL A 46 -5.78 12.07 -1.05
N PHE A 47 -4.50 12.24 -1.39
CA PHE A 47 -3.60 11.14 -1.73
C PHE A 47 -3.50 10.10 -0.60
N ALA A 48 -3.38 10.53 0.65
CA ALA A 48 -3.37 9.64 1.80
C ALA A 48 -4.64 8.78 1.88
N LEU A 49 -5.83 9.38 1.71
CA LEU A 49 -7.08 8.60 1.71
C LEU A 49 -7.10 7.53 0.61
N TRP A 50 -6.59 7.82 -0.59
CA TRP A 50 -6.46 6.84 -1.67
C TRP A 50 -5.44 5.73 -1.37
N MET A 51 -4.48 5.95 -0.48
CA MET A 51 -3.49 4.94 -0.06
C MET A 51 -3.99 3.99 1.05
N LEU A 52 -5.16 4.24 1.66
CA LEU A 52 -5.69 3.38 2.72
C LEU A 52 -5.79 1.89 2.33
N PRO A 53 -6.29 1.51 1.14
CA PRO A 53 -6.34 0.10 0.74
C PRO A 53 -4.94 -0.55 0.70
N GLN A 54 -3.93 0.20 0.28
CA GLN A 54 -2.54 -0.27 0.21
C GLN A 54 -1.97 -0.59 1.59
N LEU A 55 -2.34 0.19 2.62
CA LEU A 55 -1.92 -0.04 4.00
C LEU A 55 -2.34 -1.43 4.50
N PHE A 56 -3.60 -1.80 4.28
CA PHE A 56 -4.11 -3.13 4.66
C PHE A 56 -3.52 -4.24 3.78
N ALA A 57 -3.33 -4.00 2.48
CA ALA A 57 -2.68 -4.97 1.60
C ALA A 57 -1.26 -5.32 2.09
N TYR A 58 -0.47 -4.34 2.51
CA TYR A 58 0.87 -4.59 3.06
C TYR A 58 0.85 -5.31 4.42
N SER A 59 -0.14 -5.00 5.27
CA SER A 59 -0.33 -5.68 6.54
C SER A 59 -0.46 -7.21 6.38
N MET A 60 -1.06 -7.65 5.27
CA MET A 60 -1.19 -9.07 4.92
C MET A 60 0.02 -9.59 4.14
N ASN A 61 0.58 -8.79 3.24
CA ASN A 61 1.65 -9.21 2.35
C ASN A 61 2.98 -9.45 3.09
N PHE A 62 3.32 -8.64 4.11
CA PHE A 62 4.58 -8.83 4.83
C PHE A 62 4.69 -10.19 5.55
N PRO A 63 3.67 -10.66 6.30
CA PRO A 63 3.74 -12.00 6.89
C PRO A 63 3.79 -13.11 5.84
N ILE A 64 3.09 -12.97 4.71
CA ILE A 64 3.12 -13.95 3.61
C ILE A 64 4.55 -14.08 3.06
N GLN A 65 5.23 -12.96 2.79
CA GLN A 65 6.60 -12.98 2.29
C GLN A 65 7.53 -13.70 3.29
N LYS A 66 7.45 -13.38 4.58
CA LYS A 66 8.25 -14.05 5.61
C LYS A 66 7.93 -15.55 5.73
N PHE A 67 6.66 -15.93 5.63
CA PHE A 67 6.21 -17.33 5.65
C PHE A 67 6.77 -18.14 4.47
N LEU A 68 6.74 -17.57 3.26
CA LEU A 68 7.28 -18.22 2.06
C LEU A 68 8.81 -18.26 2.05
N GLN A 69 9.47 -17.19 2.54
CA GLN A 69 10.94 -17.14 2.70
C GLN A 69 11.43 -18.22 3.65
N ALA A 70 10.78 -18.40 4.80
CA ALA A 70 11.13 -19.44 5.78
C ALA A 70 10.89 -20.88 5.27
N GLN A 71 10.10 -21.05 4.19
CA GLN A 71 9.93 -22.34 3.50
C GLN A 71 10.81 -22.46 2.25
N SER A 72 11.76 -21.55 2.05
CA SER A 72 12.63 -21.50 0.87
C SER A 72 11.87 -21.43 -0.47
N LYS A 73 10.64 -20.91 -0.48
CA LYS A 73 9.79 -20.76 -1.69
C LYS A 73 10.09 -19.45 -2.44
N ILE A 74 11.36 -19.09 -2.54
CA ILE A 74 11.81 -17.80 -3.08
C ILE A 74 11.50 -17.66 -4.58
N MET A 75 11.66 -18.74 -5.35
CA MET A 75 11.34 -18.72 -6.78
C MET A 75 9.85 -18.48 -7.05
N VAL A 76 8.96 -18.96 -6.18
CA VAL A 76 7.52 -18.70 -6.30
C VAL A 76 7.23 -17.22 -6.10
N MET A 77 7.83 -16.59 -5.08
CA MET A 77 7.71 -15.15 -4.85
C MET A 77 8.28 -14.34 -6.02
N ALA A 78 9.41 -14.76 -6.60
CA ALA A 78 10.03 -14.08 -7.73
C ALA A 78 9.10 -14.04 -8.96
N TRP A 79 8.48 -15.17 -9.31
CA TRP A 79 7.55 -15.23 -10.44
C TRP A 79 6.27 -14.41 -10.20
N ILE A 80 5.73 -14.44 -8.98
CA ILE A 80 4.58 -13.59 -8.61
C ILE A 80 4.95 -12.11 -8.75
N SER A 81 6.10 -11.70 -8.20
CA SER A 81 6.58 -10.32 -8.29
C SER A 81 6.82 -9.88 -9.74
N ALA A 82 7.38 -10.75 -10.59
CA ALA A 82 7.56 -10.46 -12.00
C ALA A 82 6.21 -10.24 -12.71
N GLY A 83 5.22 -11.10 -12.46
CA GLY A 83 3.87 -10.93 -13.02
C GLY A 83 3.19 -9.65 -12.55
N VAL A 84 3.28 -9.35 -11.25
CA VAL A 84 2.75 -8.10 -10.68
C VAL A 84 3.44 -6.87 -11.27
N LEU A 85 4.76 -6.92 -11.49
CA LEU A 85 5.51 -5.82 -12.09
C LEU A 85 5.05 -5.53 -13.52
N VAL A 86 4.88 -6.58 -14.35
CA VAL A 86 4.36 -6.43 -15.71
C VAL A 86 2.94 -5.85 -15.68
N ALA A 87 2.07 -6.38 -14.84
CA ALA A 87 0.70 -5.86 -14.69
C ALA A 87 0.71 -4.40 -14.24
N HIS A 88 1.57 -4.03 -13.28
CA HIS A 88 1.70 -2.66 -12.79
C HIS A 88 2.19 -1.70 -13.88
N ALA A 89 3.18 -2.10 -14.67
CA ALA A 89 3.68 -1.31 -15.79
C ALA A 89 2.59 -1.07 -16.86
N VAL A 90 1.86 -2.12 -17.24
CA VAL A 90 0.77 -2.02 -18.23
C VAL A 90 -0.38 -1.14 -17.71
N LEU A 91 -0.83 -1.35 -16.47
CA LEU A 91 -1.91 -0.56 -15.86
C LEU A 91 -1.52 0.91 -15.76
N SER A 92 -0.28 1.19 -15.34
CA SER A 92 0.25 2.57 -15.26
C SER A 92 0.28 3.23 -16.62
N TRP A 93 0.75 2.53 -17.65
CA TRP A 93 0.78 3.01 -19.03
C TRP A 93 -0.64 3.36 -19.54
N VAL A 94 -1.61 2.46 -19.36
CA VAL A 94 -3.00 2.67 -19.77
C VAL A 94 -3.65 3.85 -19.04
N LEU A 95 -3.46 3.95 -17.71
CA LEU A 95 -3.98 5.05 -16.90
C LEU A 95 -3.41 6.39 -17.35
N MET A 96 -2.10 6.47 -17.61
CA MET A 96 -1.45 7.70 -18.07
C MET A 96 -2.00 8.16 -19.43
N LEU A 97 -2.18 7.24 -20.39
CA LEU A 97 -2.74 7.59 -21.70
C LEU A 97 -4.18 8.08 -21.59
N LYS A 98 -5.02 7.39 -20.80
CA LYS A 98 -6.45 7.71 -20.69
C LYS A 98 -6.73 8.98 -19.88
N LEU A 99 -5.90 9.27 -18.88
CA LEU A 99 -5.99 10.53 -18.12
C LEU A 99 -5.46 11.71 -18.93
N ARG A 100 -4.33 11.58 -19.65
CA ARG A 100 -3.80 12.65 -20.51
C ARG A 100 -4.75 13.03 -21.65
N CYS A 101 -5.51 12.07 -22.18
CA CYS A 101 -6.47 12.30 -23.27
C CYS A 101 -7.81 12.89 -22.80
N ARG A 102 -8.02 13.12 -21.50
CA ARG A 102 -9.22 13.78 -20.96
C ARG A 102 -9.00 15.27 -20.65
N ASP A 103 -7.74 15.70 -20.51
CA ASP A 103 -7.35 17.08 -20.18
C ASP A 103 -6.81 17.87 -21.41
N ALA A 104 -6.87 17.28 -22.62
CA ALA A 104 -6.53 17.90 -23.90
C ALA A 104 -7.77 17.94 -24.81
#